data_AF-A0A958NUW1-F1
#
_entry.id   AF-A0A958NUW1-F1
#
_cell.length_a   1.000
_cell.length_b   1.000
_cell.length_c   1.000
_cell.angle_alpha   90.00
_cell.angle_beta   90.00
_cell.angle_gamma   90.00
#
_symmetry.space_group_name_H-M   'P 1'
#
loop_
_entity.id
_entity.type
_entity.pdbx_description
1 polymer ?
#
loop_
_entity_poly.entity_id
_entity_poly.type
_entity_poly.pdbx_seq_one_letter_code
_entity_poly.pdbx_strand_id
1 'polypeptide(L)'
;MFRKCHVSSIALLLAVQAAHGGLKRRGFEPKYVDWYRGACPTSVEAWRHVRFSLAKDLSNPQNRKIPYNGSKEKGAFLAYAWLDRCLTEPDVLDVLEKNPSVAACIRPTEQYLRWYRTLYKKHRGNRGVASLGFAVEDSLYIKESAARTPVPAELQDQRFLESLGRLDTVPAAFKWLRAVNQNREFRNLLPWEFLFFESAMRTEDVSHSHARLLVSVPETTEGPARYFLFALPNKKGRASDEASSISLHKDGAFFYQYWRRKRQRQFSLERYRTLKSGHCVECHKSGGPLGLRPIEPTDAYQKIYAAWGSQKDAGALLEKINKEILSVGMVYSKFDATPRQGAGLGDGSAARLDEEFFENCARPAITKAWRRSPRELRKFDFEATFGRLEGAMNCMSCHDGKTRSLLSPPFDRALDFFVTGGHMPPGYDLEWVERVALNECLKGEYWGYLNGHKDYVPGSLFRHLMSVPCVSEVAP
;
A
#
# COMPACT_ATOMS: atom_id res chain seq x y z
N MET A 1 56.14 -5.62 44.53
CA MET A 1 54.87 -6.37 44.41
C MET A 1 53.82 -5.36 43.97
N PHE A 2 53.18 -5.32 42.80
CA PHE A 2 52.98 -6.20 41.63
C PHE A 2 53.12 -5.33 40.36
N ARG A 3 53.47 -5.96 39.22
CA ARG A 3 53.67 -5.36 37.88
C ARG A 3 52.40 -5.46 37.01
N LYS A 4 52.42 -4.70 35.87
CA LYS A 4 51.76 -4.91 34.54
C LYS A 4 50.41 -4.20 34.33
N CYS A 5 50.02 -3.65 33.16
CA CYS A 5 50.61 -3.59 31.81
C CYS A 5 49.94 -2.48 30.96
N HIS A 6 50.70 -1.86 30.06
CA HIS A 6 50.24 -1.14 28.86
C HIS A 6 49.82 -2.14 27.76
N VAL A 7 48.61 -2.05 27.20
CA VAL A 7 48.15 -2.60 25.89
C VAL A 7 46.77 -1.95 25.57
N SER A 8 46.32 -1.54 24.38
CA SER A 8 46.87 -1.00 23.14
C SER A 8 45.68 -0.54 22.28
N SER A 9 45.72 0.68 21.72
CA SER A 9 44.67 1.30 20.90
C SER A 9 44.71 0.92 19.41
N ILE A 10 45.07 -0.32 19.06
CA ILE A 10 45.36 -0.70 17.65
C ILE A 10 44.46 -1.85 17.12
N ALA A 11 43.70 -2.56 17.97
CA ALA A 11 42.88 -3.69 17.52
C ALA A 11 41.60 -3.30 16.73
N LEU A 12 41.09 -2.08 16.88
CA LEU A 12 39.84 -1.65 16.22
C LEU A 12 40.06 -1.06 14.80
N LEU A 13 41.31 -0.74 14.45
CA LEU A 13 41.69 -0.22 13.13
C LEU A 13 41.89 -1.32 12.08
N LEU A 14 42.20 -2.55 12.52
CA LEU A 14 42.49 -3.68 11.63
C LEU A 14 41.24 -4.46 11.21
N ALA A 15 40.17 -4.47 12.00
CA ALA A 15 38.92 -5.16 11.64
C ALA A 15 38.17 -4.49 10.48
N VAL A 16 38.30 -3.16 10.32
CA VAL A 16 37.66 -2.39 9.22
C VAL A 16 38.52 -2.42 7.94
N GLN A 17 39.85 -2.56 8.07
CA GLN A 17 40.74 -2.74 6.91
C GLN A 17 40.63 -4.13 6.29
N ALA A 18 40.30 -5.17 7.06
CA ALA A 18 40.15 -6.52 6.56
C ALA A 18 38.82 -6.77 5.80
N ALA A 19 37.76 -6.00 6.07
CA ALA A 19 36.45 -6.21 5.43
C ALA A 19 36.25 -5.46 4.09
N HIS A 20 37.04 -4.41 3.81
CA HIS A 20 36.88 -3.61 2.59
C HIS A 20 38.23 -3.24 1.96
N GLY A 21 38.85 -4.23 1.31
CA GLY A 21 39.94 -4.01 0.37
C GLY A 21 39.45 -3.21 -0.85
N GLY A 22 39.64 -1.89 -0.84
CA GLY A 22 39.34 -1.05 -2.01
C GLY A 22 39.04 0.43 -1.74
N LEU A 23 39.24 0.94 -0.52
CA LEU A 23 38.93 2.33 -0.20
C LEU A 23 40.16 3.11 0.28
N LYS A 24 41.11 3.32 -0.64
CA LYS A 24 42.13 4.36 -0.49
C LYS A 24 42.03 5.29 -1.70
N ARG A 25 42.05 6.59 -1.42
CA ARG A 25 42.08 7.74 -2.36
C ARG A 25 40.71 8.32 -2.74
N ARG A 26 40.11 9.08 -1.82
CA ARG A 26 39.63 10.48 -2.02
C ARG A 26 38.95 10.95 -0.73
N GLY A 27 39.30 12.16 -0.31
CA GLY A 27 39.10 12.71 1.04
C GLY A 27 37.72 12.48 1.64
N PHE A 28 37.73 11.89 2.84
CA PHE A 28 36.62 11.88 3.77
C PHE A 28 37.06 12.76 4.94
N GLU A 29 36.29 13.79 5.28
CA GLU A 29 36.61 14.61 6.45
C GLU A 29 36.34 13.79 7.73
N PRO A 30 37.33 13.64 8.64
CA PRO A 30 37.20 12.86 9.88
C PRO A 30 36.02 13.23 10.78
N LYS A 31 35.53 14.48 10.69
CA LYS A 31 34.47 15.03 11.55
C LYS A 31 33.17 14.23 11.57
N TYR A 32 32.81 13.58 10.46
CA TYR A 32 31.59 12.77 10.42
C TYR A 32 31.78 11.41 11.08
N VAL A 33 32.98 10.81 10.99
CA VAL A 33 33.25 9.50 11.60
C VAL A 33 33.37 9.62 13.12
N ASP A 34 33.96 10.70 13.62
CA ASP A 34 34.13 10.89 15.06
C ASP A 34 32.82 11.30 15.77
N TRP A 35 31.89 11.94 15.05
CA TRP A 35 30.53 12.23 15.56
C TRP A 35 29.70 10.94 15.77
N TYR A 36 29.80 9.97 14.85
CA TYR A 36 29.12 8.66 14.95
C TYR A 36 29.87 7.64 15.84
N ARG A 37 31.02 7.99 16.41
CA ARG A 37 31.79 7.11 17.33
C ARG A 37 31.51 7.37 18.81
N GLY A 38 30.81 8.47 19.13
CA GLY A 38 30.32 8.76 20.48
C GLY A 38 29.16 7.84 20.88
N ALA A 39 29.03 7.60 22.19
CA ALA A 39 28.00 6.77 22.78
C ALA A 39 26.60 7.03 22.21
N CYS A 40 25.78 5.99 22.16
CA CYS A 40 24.41 6.12 21.68
C CYS A 40 23.63 7.16 22.51
N PRO A 41 22.74 7.95 21.89
CA PRO A 41 22.02 8.98 22.63
C PRO A 41 21.17 8.33 23.73
N THR A 42 21.21 8.87 24.94
CA THR A 42 20.46 8.35 26.09
C THR A 42 19.37 9.30 26.60
N SER A 43 19.25 10.50 26.01
CA SER A 43 18.23 11.50 26.37
C SER A 43 17.34 11.88 25.19
N VAL A 44 16.17 12.45 25.50
CA VAL A 44 15.20 12.95 24.52
C VAL A 44 15.83 14.03 23.63
N GLU A 45 16.59 14.96 24.21
CA GLU A 45 17.24 16.07 23.53
C GLU A 45 18.32 15.59 22.57
N ALA A 46 19.10 14.59 22.98
CA ALA A 46 20.14 14.00 22.15
C ALA A 46 19.53 13.24 20.96
N TRP A 47 18.46 12.47 21.18
CA TRP A 47 17.70 11.82 20.10
C TRP A 47 17.01 12.81 19.17
N ARG A 48 16.47 13.90 19.71
CA ARG A 48 15.89 15.01 18.94
C ARG A 48 16.97 15.63 18.04
N HIS A 49 18.15 15.94 18.58
CA HIS A 49 19.26 16.51 17.80
C HIS A 49 19.71 15.56 16.69
N VAL A 50 19.85 14.26 16.98
CA VAL A 50 20.17 13.23 15.99
C VAL A 50 19.12 13.18 14.89
N ARG A 51 17.82 13.21 15.23
CA ARG A 51 16.73 13.24 14.25
C ARG A 51 16.82 14.48 13.35
N PHE A 52 17.00 15.67 13.93
CA PHE A 52 17.13 16.91 13.16
C PHE A 52 18.35 16.92 12.23
N SER A 53 19.51 16.48 12.72
CA SER A 53 20.74 16.40 11.93
C SER A 53 20.61 15.40 10.78
N LEU A 54 20.04 14.22 11.05
CA LEU A 54 19.73 13.23 10.03
C LEU A 54 18.74 13.77 9.00
N ALA A 55 17.66 14.40 9.46
CA ALA A 55 16.66 15.00 8.60
C ALA A 55 17.27 16.09 7.71
N LYS A 56 18.14 16.95 8.26
CA LYS A 56 18.87 17.99 7.52
C LYS A 56 19.84 17.42 6.50
N ASP A 57 20.59 16.37 6.85
CA ASP A 57 21.53 15.73 5.95
C ASP A 57 20.79 15.02 4.80
N LEU A 58 19.67 14.37 5.11
CA LEU A 58 18.74 13.79 4.14
C LEU A 58 18.04 14.87 3.31
N SER A 59 17.84 16.08 3.84
CA SER A 59 17.16 17.18 3.13
C SER A 59 18.05 17.96 2.17
N ASN A 60 19.38 17.94 2.37
CA ASN A 60 20.33 18.75 1.60
C ASN A 60 20.53 18.27 0.15
N PRO A 61 20.16 19.07 -0.89
CA PRO A 61 20.36 18.76 -2.31
C PRO A 61 21.80 18.42 -2.71
N GLN A 62 22.80 19.00 -2.04
CA GLN A 62 24.22 18.74 -2.34
C GLN A 62 24.67 17.37 -1.86
N ASN A 63 24.07 16.85 -0.79
CA ASN A 63 24.24 15.47 -0.35
C ASN A 63 23.47 14.47 -1.24
N ARG A 64 22.57 14.97 -2.12
CA ARG A 64 21.64 14.19 -2.96
C ARG A 64 22.04 14.06 -4.44
N LYS A 65 22.94 14.90 -4.97
CA LYS A 65 23.34 14.95 -6.41
C LYS A 65 24.45 13.97 -6.80
N ILE A 66 24.46 12.73 -6.31
CA ILE A 66 25.64 11.87 -6.47
C ILE A 66 25.29 10.55 -7.15
N PRO A 67 25.90 10.24 -8.30
CA PRO A 67 25.63 8.99 -9.00
C PRO A 67 26.02 7.77 -8.17
N TYR A 68 25.30 6.68 -8.42
CA TYR A 68 25.39 5.30 -7.89
C TYR A 68 26.76 4.62 -8.13
N ASN A 69 27.86 5.30 -7.82
CA ASN A 69 29.24 4.81 -7.95
C ASN A 69 29.87 4.68 -6.56
N GLY A 70 29.28 3.81 -5.72
CA GLY A 70 29.87 3.06 -4.59
C GLY A 70 30.60 3.81 -3.45
N SER A 71 30.86 5.11 -3.56
CA SER A 71 31.78 5.84 -2.67
C SER A 71 31.08 6.79 -1.71
N LYS A 72 29.86 7.24 -2.00
CA LYS A 72 29.13 8.25 -1.21
C LYS A 72 27.78 7.82 -0.65
N GLU A 73 27.24 6.65 -1.04
CA GLU A 73 26.20 5.96 -0.24
C GLU A 73 26.63 5.75 1.22
N LYS A 74 27.95 5.77 1.47
CA LYS A 74 28.55 5.60 2.78
C LYS A 74 28.08 6.58 3.84
N GLY A 75 27.75 7.83 3.51
CA GLY A 75 27.36 8.81 4.54
C GLY A 75 26.04 8.42 5.22
N ALA A 76 25.00 8.28 4.40
CA ALA A 76 23.70 7.78 4.86
C ALA A 76 23.85 6.36 5.42
N PHE A 77 24.54 5.45 4.72
CA PHE A 77 24.77 4.07 5.17
C PHE A 77 25.48 3.97 6.53
N LEU A 78 26.46 4.83 6.82
CA LEU A 78 27.14 4.88 8.10
C LEU A 78 26.23 5.46 9.19
N ALA A 79 25.47 6.51 8.88
CA ALA A 79 24.45 7.03 9.81
C ALA A 79 23.39 5.96 10.13
N TYR A 80 22.95 5.19 9.12
CA TYR A 80 22.06 4.05 9.30
C TYR A 80 22.68 2.94 10.13
N ALA A 81 23.91 2.52 9.82
CA ALA A 81 24.60 1.46 10.54
C ALA A 81 24.86 1.84 12.00
N TRP A 82 25.13 3.12 12.26
CA TRP A 82 25.26 3.65 13.61
C TRP A 82 23.93 3.69 14.35
N LEU A 83 22.87 4.23 13.75
CA LEU A 83 21.53 4.22 14.34
C LEU A 83 21.08 2.80 14.65
N ASP A 84 21.33 1.87 13.73
CA ASP A 84 20.97 0.48 13.86
C ASP A 84 21.71 -0.22 15.00
N ARG A 85 23.01 0.06 15.12
CA ARG A 85 23.79 -0.35 16.28
C ARG A 85 23.17 0.23 17.55
N CYS A 86 22.88 1.52 17.59
CA CYS A 86 22.29 2.12 18.79
C CYS A 86 20.94 1.54 19.18
N LEU A 87 20.09 1.17 18.23
CA LEU A 87 18.82 0.52 18.53
C LEU A 87 18.94 -0.98 18.89
N THR A 88 20.15 -1.54 18.85
CA THR A 88 20.44 -2.94 19.22
C THR A 88 21.41 -3.07 20.39
N GLU A 89 21.99 -1.97 20.87
CA GLU A 89 22.86 -1.98 22.06
C GLU A 89 22.00 -2.15 23.33
N PRO A 90 22.35 -3.10 24.23
CA PRO A 90 21.56 -3.41 25.43
C PRO A 90 21.26 -2.20 26.32
N ASP A 91 22.23 -1.30 26.49
CA ASP A 91 22.07 -0.11 27.34
C ASP A 91 21.03 0.87 26.78
N VAL A 92 20.88 0.94 25.45
CA VAL A 92 19.86 1.76 24.80
C VAL A 92 18.49 1.10 24.90
N LEU A 93 18.43 -0.23 24.78
CA LEU A 93 17.19 -0.98 25.00
C LEU A 93 16.69 -0.82 26.45
N ASP A 94 17.59 -0.85 27.44
CA ASP A 94 17.25 -0.60 28.84
C ASP A 94 16.73 0.83 29.07
N VAL A 95 17.38 1.83 28.45
CA VAL A 95 16.89 3.23 28.48
C VAL A 95 15.52 3.37 27.80
N LEU A 96 15.30 2.68 26.68
CA LEU A 96 14.04 2.67 25.94
C LEU A 96 12.90 2.05 26.77
N GLU A 97 13.16 0.93 27.44
CA GLU A 97 12.20 0.26 28.31
C GLU A 97 11.85 1.12 29.53
N LYS A 98 12.82 1.82 30.11
CA LYS A 98 12.64 2.66 31.30
C LYS A 98 12.11 4.06 31.01
N ASN A 99 12.17 4.55 29.77
CA ASN A 99 11.80 5.93 29.42
C ASN A 99 10.82 5.96 28.22
N PRO A 100 9.50 5.86 28.46
CA PRO A 100 8.49 5.88 27.41
C PRO A 100 8.56 7.10 26.47
N SER A 101 8.97 8.27 26.97
CA SER A 101 9.16 9.49 26.17
C SER A 101 10.34 9.38 25.20
N VAL A 102 11.43 8.72 25.61
CA VAL A 102 12.58 8.42 24.75
C VAL A 102 12.17 7.39 23.69
N ALA A 103 11.44 6.35 24.08
CA ALA A 103 10.89 5.36 23.14
C ALA A 103 9.93 5.97 22.11
N ALA A 104 9.06 6.89 22.51
CA ALA A 104 8.17 7.62 21.61
C ALA A 104 8.97 8.50 20.62
N CYS A 105 10.05 9.15 21.08
CA CYS A 105 10.94 9.94 20.23
C CYS A 105 11.75 9.07 19.24
N ILE A 106 12.05 7.82 19.59
CA ILE A 106 12.88 6.92 18.77
C ILE A 106 12.06 6.12 17.75
N ARG A 107 10.82 5.77 18.09
CA ARG A 107 9.95 4.92 17.25
C ARG A 107 9.90 5.34 15.77
N PRO A 108 9.80 6.62 15.39
CA PRO A 108 9.84 7.03 13.97
C PRO A 108 11.16 6.70 13.28
N THR A 109 12.27 6.84 14.00
CA THR A 109 13.63 6.49 13.52
C THR A 109 13.78 4.99 13.36
N GLU A 110 13.25 4.18 14.27
CA GLU A 110 13.26 2.72 14.15
C GLU A 110 12.45 2.25 12.92
N GLN A 111 11.24 2.80 12.76
CA GLN A 111 10.37 2.51 11.61
C GLN A 111 11.08 2.85 10.29
N TYR A 112 11.83 3.96 10.27
CA TYR A 112 12.67 4.35 9.15
C TYR A 112 13.79 3.34 8.85
N LEU A 113 14.53 2.89 9.86
CA LEU A 113 15.60 1.88 9.65
C LEU A 113 15.03 0.58 9.09
N ARG A 114 13.88 0.14 9.60
CA ARG A 114 13.17 -1.06 9.10
C ARG A 114 12.77 -0.90 7.63
N TRP A 115 12.23 0.27 7.26
CA TRP A 115 11.91 0.60 5.87
C TRP A 115 13.14 0.57 4.97
N TYR A 116 14.21 1.28 5.34
CA TYR A 116 15.42 1.41 4.54
C TYR A 116 16.07 0.04 4.32
N ARG A 117 16.17 -0.80 5.35
CA ARG A 117 16.65 -2.18 5.25
C ARG A 117 15.82 -3.01 4.26
N THR A 118 14.50 -2.83 4.26
CA THR A 118 13.58 -3.55 3.36
C THR A 118 13.80 -3.12 1.91
N LEU A 119 13.88 -1.83 1.62
CA LEU A 119 14.22 -1.33 0.29
C LEU A 119 15.61 -1.77 -0.16
N TYR A 120 16.61 -1.65 0.71
CA TYR A 120 17.99 -2.01 0.41
C TYR A 120 18.14 -3.49 0.07
N LYS A 121 17.53 -4.40 0.87
CA LYS A 121 17.51 -5.84 0.60
C LYS A 121 16.83 -6.17 -0.74
N LYS A 122 15.77 -5.44 -1.10
CA LYS A 122 15.06 -5.59 -2.37
C LYS A 122 15.92 -5.13 -3.56
N HIS A 123 16.60 -3.99 -3.45
CA HIS A 123 17.47 -3.47 -4.51
C HIS A 123 18.71 -4.34 -4.75
N ARG A 124 19.22 -5.05 -3.73
CA ARG A 124 20.34 -6.00 -3.87
C ARG A 124 19.96 -7.40 -4.40
N GLY A 125 18.78 -7.56 -4.99
CA GLY A 125 18.43 -8.78 -5.72
C GLY A 125 17.90 -9.93 -4.87
N ASN A 126 17.64 -9.70 -3.58
CA ASN A 126 16.98 -10.69 -2.74
C ASN A 126 15.45 -10.66 -2.99
N ARG A 127 15.04 -11.13 -4.17
CA ARG A 127 13.65 -11.13 -4.66
C ARG A 127 12.71 -12.04 -3.84
N GLY A 128 13.24 -12.81 -2.89
CA GLY A 128 12.51 -13.83 -2.14
C GLY A 128 11.73 -13.34 -0.93
N VAL A 129 11.97 -12.12 -0.44
CA VAL A 129 11.23 -11.57 0.70
C VAL A 129 10.30 -10.46 0.18
N ALA A 130 9.21 -10.88 -0.48
CA ALA A 130 8.12 -10.01 -0.88
C ALA A 130 7.28 -9.60 0.35
N SER A 131 7.90 -9.03 1.39
CA SER A 131 7.16 -8.51 2.54
C SER A 131 6.61 -7.13 2.19
N LEU A 132 5.48 -7.13 1.49
CA LEU A 132 4.63 -5.99 1.22
C LEU A 132 3.56 -5.91 2.29
N GLY A 133 3.33 -4.71 2.82
CA GLY A 133 2.31 -4.47 3.83
C GLY A 133 2.60 -5.15 5.18
N PHE A 134 2.98 -4.34 6.17
CA PHE A 134 2.92 -4.62 7.61
C PHE A 134 3.68 -5.87 8.10
N ALA A 135 3.87 -5.99 9.41
CA ALA A 135 4.67 -7.07 10.01
C ALA A 135 3.91 -8.42 10.12
N VAL A 136 2.97 -8.69 9.21
CA VAL A 136 2.24 -9.97 9.17
C VAL A 136 2.91 -10.90 8.19
N GLU A 137 3.27 -12.10 8.63
CA GLU A 137 3.77 -13.13 7.73
C GLU A 137 2.67 -13.52 6.70
N ASP A 138 3.05 -13.61 5.42
CA ASP A 138 2.10 -13.96 4.36
C ASP A 138 1.43 -15.31 4.60
N SER A 139 2.18 -16.28 5.14
CA SER A 139 1.66 -17.62 5.45
C SER A 139 0.54 -17.56 6.52
N LEU A 140 0.74 -16.74 7.56
CA LEU A 140 -0.24 -16.51 8.62
C LEU A 140 -1.48 -15.84 8.06
N TYR A 141 -1.32 -14.75 7.28
CA TYR A 141 -2.42 -14.06 6.64
C TYR A 141 -3.23 -14.99 5.72
N ILE A 142 -2.56 -15.73 4.83
CA ILE A 142 -3.19 -16.68 3.92
C ILE A 142 -3.97 -17.74 4.71
N LYS A 143 -3.36 -18.31 5.76
CA LYS A 143 -3.99 -19.34 6.58
C LYS A 143 -5.25 -18.81 7.29
N GLU A 144 -5.16 -17.66 7.94
CA GLU A 144 -6.29 -17.07 8.67
C GLU A 144 -7.41 -16.61 7.74
N SER A 145 -7.07 -15.88 6.66
CA SER A 145 -8.06 -15.42 5.68
C SER A 145 -8.76 -16.61 5.01
N ALA A 146 -8.03 -17.66 4.62
CA ALA A 146 -8.63 -18.84 4.00
C ALA A 146 -9.58 -19.61 4.95
N ALA A 147 -9.29 -19.62 6.25
CA ALA A 147 -10.15 -20.25 7.25
C ALA A 147 -11.47 -19.49 7.45
N ARG A 148 -11.46 -18.16 7.24
CA ARG A 148 -12.61 -17.26 7.45
C ARG A 148 -13.39 -16.92 6.19
N THR A 149 -12.86 -17.27 5.01
CA THR A 149 -13.49 -17.03 3.71
C THR A 149 -13.80 -18.33 2.94
N PRO A 150 -14.35 -19.39 3.57
CA PRO A 150 -14.63 -20.62 2.84
C PRO A 150 -15.71 -20.36 1.79
N VAL A 151 -15.45 -20.79 0.55
CA VAL A 151 -16.41 -20.68 -0.55
C VAL A 151 -17.51 -21.73 -0.37
N PRO A 152 -18.80 -21.35 -0.33
CA PRO A 152 -19.92 -22.29 -0.31
C PRO A 152 -19.83 -23.31 -1.44
N ALA A 153 -20.26 -24.54 -1.18
CA ALA A 153 -20.23 -25.62 -2.18
C ALA A 153 -21.07 -25.27 -3.41
N GLU A 154 -22.18 -24.55 -3.22
CA GLU A 154 -23.04 -24.12 -4.30
C GLU A 154 -22.31 -23.12 -5.22
N LEU A 155 -21.53 -22.18 -4.70
CA LEU A 155 -20.72 -21.27 -5.55
C LEU A 155 -19.55 -21.97 -6.27
N GLN A 156 -19.29 -23.24 -5.96
CA GLN A 156 -18.33 -24.09 -6.67
C GLN A 156 -19.02 -25.00 -7.71
N ASP A 157 -20.34 -24.92 -7.86
CA ASP A 157 -21.09 -25.70 -8.84
C ASP A 157 -20.61 -25.42 -10.28
N GLN A 158 -20.50 -26.48 -11.08
CA GLN A 158 -19.98 -26.39 -12.44
C GLN A 158 -20.84 -25.50 -13.34
N ARG A 159 -22.17 -25.57 -13.21
CA ARG A 159 -23.09 -24.81 -14.05
C ARG A 159 -23.00 -23.32 -13.71
N PHE A 160 -22.90 -23.02 -12.42
CA PHE A 160 -22.65 -21.66 -11.97
C PHE A 160 -21.31 -21.14 -12.51
N LEU A 161 -20.20 -21.82 -12.23
CA LEU A 161 -18.88 -21.37 -12.67
C LEU A 161 -18.77 -21.26 -14.20
N GLU A 162 -19.40 -22.15 -14.96
CA GLU A 162 -19.45 -22.07 -16.42
C GLU A 162 -20.23 -20.84 -16.91
N SER A 163 -21.35 -20.50 -16.26
CA SER A 163 -22.17 -19.34 -16.61
C SER A 163 -21.46 -17.99 -16.41
N LEU A 164 -20.40 -17.95 -15.60
CA LEU A 164 -19.52 -16.78 -15.43
C LEU A 164 -18.44 -16.70 -16.52
N GLY A 165 -18.39 -17.67 -17.45
CA GLY A 165 -17.37 -17.77 -18.50
C GLY A 165 -17.48 -16.71 -19.58
N ARG A 166 -18.67 -16.14 -19.78
CA ARG A 166 -18.95 -15.12 -20.80
C ARG A 166 -20.04 -14.18 -20.32
N LEU A 167 -20.06 -12.99 -20.90
CA LEU A 167 -21.00 -11.95 -20.51
C LEU A 167 -22.46 -12.31 -20.89
N ASP A 168 -22.67 -12.95 -22.03
CA ASP A 168 -23.97 -13.40 -22.53
C ASP A 168 -24.58 -14.56 -21.71
N THR A 169 -23.76 -15.29 -20.94
CA THR A 169 -24.22 -16.39 -20.08
C THR A 169 -24.52 -15.95 -18.64
N VAL A 170 -24.25 -14.70 -18.27
CA VAL A 170 -24.53 -14.15 -16.92
C VAL A 170 -26.00 -14.27 -16.50
N PRO A 171 -27.00 -14.09 -17.37
CA PRO A 171 -28.40 -14.34 -17.00
C PRO A 171 -28.66 -15.77 -16.50
N ALA A 172 -27.90 -16.77 -16.97
CA ALA A 172 -27.98 -18.14 -16.45
C ALA A 172 -27.44 -18.23 -15.01
N ALA A 173 -26.41 -17.45 -14.67
CA ALA A 173 -25.92 -17.31 -13.30
C ALA A 173 -26.99 -16.74 -12.36
N PHE A 174 -27.73 -15.71 -12.80
CA PHE A 174 -28.83 -15.13 -12.01
C PHE A 174 -29.95 -16.14 -11.79
N LYS A 175 -30.34 -16.87 -12.84
CA LYS A 175 -31.34 -17.94 -12.73
C LYS A 175 -30.90 -19.01 -11.73
N TRP A 176 -29.63 -19.40 -11.78
CA TRP A 176 -29.05 -20.36 -10.85
C TRP A 176 -29.07 -19.83 -9.40
N LEU A 177 -28.68 -18.58 -9.16
CA LEU A 177 -28.70 -17.96 -7.81
C LEU A 177 -30.12 -17.88 -7.24
N ARG A 178 -31.11 -17.55 -8.07
CA ARG A 178 -32.53 -17.56 -7.67
C ARG A 178 -33.00 -18.97 -7.29
N ALA A 179 -32.59 -20.00 -8.03
CA ALA A 179 -32.91 -21.39 -7.69
C ALA A 179 -32.24 -21.85 -6.39
N VAL A 180 -31.00 -21.41 -6.12
CA VAL A 180 -30.37 -21.61 -4.81
C VAL A 180 -31.18 -20.96 -3.71
N ASN A 181 -31.63 -19.71 -3.88
CA ASN A 181 -32.46 -19.03 -2.89
C ASN A 181 -33.78 -19.76 -2.62
N GLN A 182 -34.45 -20.30 -3.64
CA GLN A 182 -35.67 -21.10 -3.44
C GLN A 182 -35.41 -22.35 -2.59
N ASN A 183 -34.31 -23.06 -2.83
CA ASN A 183 -33.93 -24.21 -2.01
C ASN A 183 -33.51 -23.80 -0.59
N ARG A 184 -32.89 -22.62 -0.42
CA ARG A 184 -32.54 -22.07 0.90
C ARG A 184 -33.79 -21.71 1.69
N GLU A 185 -34.76 -21.06 1.06
CA GLU A 185 -36.06 -20.74 1.64
C GLU A 185 -36.79 -22.01 2.11
N PHE A 186 -36.83 -23.05 1.29
CA PHE A 186 -37.37 -24.37 1.68
C PHE A 186 -36.69 -24.95 2.94
N ARG A 187 -35.42 -24.60 3.19
CA ARG A 187 -34.64 -25.03 4.36
C ARG A 187 -34.65 -24.01 5.50
N ASN A 188 -35.48 -22.96 5.44
CA ASN A 188 -35.50 -21.86 6.40
C ASN A 188 -34.13 -21.17 6.59
N LEU A 189 -33.34 -21.07 5.51
CA LEU A 189 -32.07 -20.36 5.50
C LEU A 189 -32.23 -18.97 4.87
N LEU A 190 -31.45 -17.99 5.36
CA LEU A 190 -31.45 -16.64 4.81
C LEU A 190 -31.09 -16.65 3.32
N PRO A 191 -31.81 -15.91 2.45
CA PRO A 191 -31.51 -15.83 1.04
C PRO A 191 -30.17 -15.12 0.80
N TRP A 192 -29.52 -15.45 -0.31
CA TRP A 192 -28.38 -14.70 -0.81
C TRP A 192 -28.83 -13.45 -1.56
N GLU A 193 -28.16 -12.33 -1.32
CA GLU A 193 -28.29 -11.13 -2.15
C GLU A 193 -27.19 -11.14 -3.21
N PHE A 194 -27.45 -10.67 -4.41
CA PHE A 194 -26.41 -10.59 -5.44
C PHE A 194 -26.56 -9.34 -6.28
N LEU A 195 -25.44 -8.69 -6.59
CA LEU A 195 -25.34 -7.43 -7.32
C LEU A 195 -24.46 -7.62 -8.55
N PHE A 196 -24.98 -7.25 -9.72
CA PHE A 196 -24.18 -7.15 -10.93
C PHE A 196 -23.80 -5.69 -11.17
N PHE A 197 -22.51 -5.43 -11.42
CA PHE A 197 -22.06 -4.09 -11.74
C PHE A 197 -20.81 -4.04 -12.62
N GLU A 198 -20.60 -2.90 -13.27
CA GLU A 198 -19.35 -2.60 -13.95
C GLU A 198 -18.41 -1.87 -12.98
N SER A 199 -17.20 -2.37 -12.78
CA SER A 199 -16.18 -1.77 -11.94
C SER A 199 -15.25 -0.89 -12.76
N ALA A 200 -14.83 0.22 -12.17
CA ALA A 200 -13.73 1.02 -12.71
C ALA A 200 -12.45 0.18 -12.82
N MET A 201 -12.21 -0.71 -11.86
CA MET A 201 -10.99 -1.51 -11.78
C MET A 201 -11.04 -2.74 -12.67
N ARG A 202 -9.92 -3.02 -13.35
CA ARG A 202 -9.70 -4.27 -14.08
C ARG A 202 -9.13 -5.32 -13.14
N THR A 203 -9.31 -6.60 -13.48
CA THR A 203 -8.51 -7.65 -12.84
C THR A 203 -7.13 -7.74 -13.48
N GLU A 204 -6.18 -8.31 -12.76
CA GLU A 204 -4.79 -8.38 -13.21
C GLU A 204 -4.61 -9.36 -14.38
N ASP A 205 -5.41 -10.42 -14.43
CA ASP A 205 -5.36 -11.43 -15.49
C ASP A 205 -5.91 -10.97 -16.84
N VAL A 206 -6.89 -10.06 -16.83
CA VAL A 206 -7.59 -9.65 -18.03
C VAL A 206 -7.78 -8.14 -18.02
N SER A 207 -7.04 -7.45 -18.89
CA SER A 207 -7.08 -5.98 -19.06
C SER A 207 -8.44 -5.39 -19.46
N HIS A 208 -9.47 -6.22 -19.64
CA HIS A 208 -10.80 -5.81 -20.07
C HIS A 208 -11.93 -6.35 -19.18
N SER A 209 -11.64 -6.97 -18.04
CA SER A 209 -12.67 -7.46 -17.10
C SER A 209 -13.18 -6.32 -16.21
N HIS A 210 -14.18 -5.60 -16.68
CA HIS A 210 -14.84 -4.56 -15.88
C HIS A 210 -16.07 -5.09 -15.14
N ALA A 211 -16.73 -6.09 -15.71
CA ALA A 211 -17.92 -6.68 -15.13
C ALA A 211 -17.64 -7.45 -13.83
N ARG A 212 -18.54 -7.31 -12.87
CA ARG A 212 -18.49 -7.95 -11.56
C ARG A 212 -19.84 -8.52 -11.20
N LEU A 213 -19.82 -9.73 -10.63
CA LEU A 213 -20.95 -10.30 -9.91
C LEU A 213 -20.55 -10.48 -8.45
N LEU A 214 -21.18 -9.72 -7.57
CA LEU A 214 -21.05 -9.84 -6.14
C LEU A 214 -22.18 -10.71 -5.59
N VAL A 215 -21.87 -11.67 -4.74
CA VAL A 215 -22.84 -12.50 -4.02
C VAL A 215 -22.60 -12.36 -2.52
N SER A 216 -23.60 -11.87 -1.79
CA SER A 216 -23.66 -11.84 -0.32
C SER A 216 -24.21 -13.17 0.19
N VAL A 217 -23.46 -13.81 1.08
CA VAL A 217 -23.73 -15.13 1.66
C VAL A 217 -23.82 -14.97 3.18
N PRO A 218 -25.02 -14.68 3.72
CA PRO A 218 -25.20 -14.60 5.17
C PRO A 218 -25.09 -16.00 5.81
N GLU A 219 -24.38 -16.08 6.95
CA GLU A 219 -24.37 -17.27 7.81
C GLU A 219 -25.59 -17.33 8.71
N THR A 220 -25.84 -16.23 9.41
CA THR A 220 -27.00 -15.99 10.27
C THR A 220 -27.37 -14.51 10.21
N THR A 221 -28.42 -14.09 10.89
CA THR A 221 -28.79 -12.66 11.00
C THR A 221 -27.75 -11.84 11.75
N GLU A 222 -26.93 -12.49 12.58
CA GLU A 222 -25.89 -11.87 13.42
C GLU A 222 -24.46 -12.29 13.03
N GLY A 223 -24.34 -13.22 12.08
CA GLY A 223 -23.09 -13.85 11.66
C GLY A 223 -22.29 -12.96 10.72
N PRO A 224 -21.05 -13.34 10.41
CA PRO A 224 -20.21 -12.56 9.52
C PRO A 224 -20.85 -12.46 8.13
N ALA A 225 -20.87 -11.25 7.58
CA ALA A 225 -21.30 -11.03 6.21
C ALA A 225 -20.17 -11.45 5.27
N ARG A 226 -20.44 -12.45 4.42
CA ARG A 226 -19.48 -12.94 3.43
C ARG A 226 -19.87 -12.49 2.04
N TYR A 227 -18.94 -11.92 1.30
CA TYR A 227 -19.13 -11.46 -0.06
C TYR A 227 -18.18 -12.18 -0.98
N PHE A 228 -18.69 -12.66 -2.11
CA PHE A 228 -17.92 -13.28 -3.18
C PHE A 228 -18.04 -12.44 -4.43
N LEU A 229 -16.92 -11.87 -4.87
CA LEU A 229 -16.83 -11.00 -6.04
C LEU A 229 -16.19 -11.78 -7.19
N PHE A 230 -17.00 -12.12 -8.19
CA PHE A 230 -16.54 -12.78 -9.41
C PHE A 230 -16.22 -11.74 -10.48
N ALA A 231 -15.03 -11.80 -11.04
CA ALA A 231 -14.69 -11.02 -12.20
C ALA A 231 -15.20 -11.70 -13.46
N LEU A 232 -15.82 -10.91 -14.33
CA LEU A 232 -16.46 -11.39 -15.55
C LEU A 232 -15.75 -10.80 -16.76
N PRO A 233 -15.63 -11.55 -17.87
CA PRO A 233 -15.07 -11.02 -19.10
C PRO A 233 -15.99 -9.96 -19.71
N ASN A 234 -15.39 -9.06 -20.48
CA ASN A 234 -16.14 -8.16 -21.37
C ASN A 234 -16.46 -8.88 -22.70
N LYS A 235 -17.36 -8.31 -23.53
CA LYS A 235 -17.95 -8.87 -24.75
C LYS A 235 -17.00 -9.62 -25.70
N LYS A 236 -15.70 -9.27 -25.74
CA LYS A 236 -14.70 -9.83 -26.66
C LYS A 236 -13.46 -10.40 -25.95
N GLY A 237 -13.47 -10.46 -24.62
CA GLY A 237 -12.30 -10.82 -23.82
C GLY A 237 -12.23 -12.30 -23.45
N ARG A 238 -11.02 -12.76 -23.13
CA ARG A 238 -10.82 -14.02 -22.41
C ARG A 238 -11.60 -13.96 -21.09
N ALA A 239 -12.21 -15.09 -20.70
CA ALA A 239 -12.80 -15.27 -19.38
C ALA A 239 -11.81 -14.82 -18.30
N SER A 240 -12.24 -13.94 -17.39
CA SER A 240 -11.45 -13.73 -16.18
C SER A 240 -11.51 -15.00 -15.35
N ASP A 241 -10.34 -15.45 -14.94
CA ASP A 241 -10.13 -16.58 -14.07
C ASP A 241 -10.11 -16.09 -12.61
N GLU A 242 -10.48 -14.84 -12.30
CA GLU A 242 -10.37 -14.27 -10.95
C GLU A 242 -11.71 -14.26 -10.18
N ALA A 243 -11.66 -14.69 -8.93
CA ALA A 243 -12.72 -14.48 -7.94
C ALA A 243 -12.10 -14.04 -6.61
N SER A 244 -12.78 -13.17 -5.88
CA SER A 244 -12.34 -12.68 -4.57
C SER A 244 -13.41 -12.94 -3.53
N SER A 245 -13.00 -13.18 -2.29
CA SER A 245 -13.89 -13.33 -1.15
C SER A 245 -13.50 -12.36 -0.05
N ILE A 246 -14.52 -11.77 0.57
CA ILE A 246 -14.40 -10.92 1.74
C ILE A 246 -15.32 -11.50 2.81
N SER A 247 -14.84 -11.65 4.05
CA SER A 247 -15.66 -11.95 5.21
C SER A 247 -15.54 -10.84 6.23
N LEU A 248 -16.65 -10.25 6.66
CA LEU A 248 -16.66 -9.17 7.65
C LEU A 248 -16.98 -9.76 9.02
N HIS A 249 -16.03 -9.64 9.96
CA HIS A 249 -16.17 -10.08 11.33
C HIS A 249 -16.04 -8.90 12.30
N LYS A 250 -16.44 -9.10 13.56
CA LYS A 250 -16.27 -8.11 14.62
C LYS A 250 -14.80 -7.73 14.85
N ASP A 251 -13.88 -8.65 14.59
CA ASP A 251 -12.43 -8.45 14.74
C ASP A 251 -11.74 -7.95 13.46
N GLY A 252 -12.48 -7.76 12.36
CA GLY A 252 -11.98 -7.18 11.12
C GLY A 252 -12.57 -7.81 9.86
N ALA A 253 -12.21 -7.24 8.70
CA ALA A 253 -12.48 -7.87 7.41
C ALA A 253 -11.37 -8.89 7.06
N PHE A 254 -11.71 -9.96 6.34
CA PHE A 254 -10.77 -10.98 5.87
C PHE A 254 -10.94 -11.12 4.38
N PHE A 255 -9.85 -10.94 3.63
CA PHE A 255 -9.86 -11.02 2.18
C PHE A 255 -9.06 -12.24 1.70
N TYR A 256 -9.59 -12.94 0.71
CA TYR A 256 -8.88 -14.01 0.04
C TYR A 256 -9.22 -14.08 -1.45
N GLN A 257 -8.20 -14.31 -2.27
CA GLN A 257 -8.34 -14.39 -3.72
C GLN A 257 -8.29 -15.85 -4.21
N TYR A 258 -9.11 -16.14 -5.21
CA TYR A 258 -9.30 -17.45 -5.82
C TYR A 258 -9.11 -17.35 -7.34
N TRP A 259 -8.59 -18.42 -7.94
CA TRP A 259 -8.54 -18.59 -9.39
C TRP A 259 -9.60 -19.58 -9.84
N ARG A 260 -10.58 -19.13 -10.62
CA ARG A 260 -11.45 -19.97 -11.43
C ARG A 260 -10.66 -20.59 -12.58
N ARG A 261 -10.16 -21.82 -12.38
CA ARG A 261 -9.42 -22.57 -13.41
C ARG A 261 -10.31 -23.56 -14.13
N LYS A 262 -10.13 -23.70 -15.45
CA LYS A 262 -10.72 -24.78 -16.24
C LYS A 262 -9.69 -25.89 -16.48
N ARG A 263 -9.93 -27.10 -15.97
CA ARG A 263 -9.13 -28.31 -16.23
C ARG A 263 -10.05 -29.41 -16.75
N GLN A 264 -9.70 -30.03 -17.88
CA GLN A 264 -10.47 -31.17 -18.44
C GLN A 264 -11.99 -30.91 -18.50
N ARG A 265 -12.40 -29.70 -18.90
CA ARG A 265 -13.80 -29.22 -18.96
C ARG A 265 -14.50 -28.94 -17.62
N GLN A 266 -13.83 -29.14 -16.49
CA GLN A 266 -14.35 -28.74 -15.17
C GLN A 266 -13.73 -27.42 -14.71
N PHE A 267 -14.55 -26.56 -14.12
CA PHE A 267 -14.12 -25.35 -13.45
C PHE A 267 -13.88 -25.61 -11.96
N SER A 268 -12.89 -24.96 -11.38
CA SER A 268 -12.64 -25.03 -9.94
C SER A 268 -12.14 -23.69 -9.43
N LEU A 269 -12.49 -23.34 -8.19
CA LEU A 269 -11.92 -22.18 -7.50
C LEU A 269 -10.69 -22.63 -6.71
N GLU A 270 -9.51 -22.41 -7.29
CA GLU A 270 -8.23 -22.75 -6.68
C GLU A 270 -7.74 -21.60 -5.81
N ARG A 271 -7.37 -21.92 -4.57
CA ARG A 271 -6.79 -20.97 -3.62
C ARG A 271 -5.45 -20.42 -4.10
N TYR A 272 -5.19 -19.14 -3.82
CA TYR A 272 -3.90 -18.55 -4.08
C TYR A 272 -2.83 -19.05 -3.10
N ARG A 273 -1.81 -19.77 -3.61
CA ARG A 273 -0.79 -20.40 -2.75
C ARG A 273 0.37 -19.48 -2.37
N THR A 274 0.57 -18.36 -3.06
CA THR A 274 1.70 -17.44 -2.84
C THR A 274 1.30 -16.02 -3.20
N LEU A 275 1.43 -15.03 -2.32
CA LEU A 275 1.30 -13.62 -2.70
C LEU A 275 2.45 -13.26 -3.65
N LYS A 276 2.17 -13.00 -4.94
CA LYS A 276 3.13 -12.40 -5.87
C LYS A 276 2.79 -10.91 -6.06
N SER A 277 3.80 -10.10 -6.42
CA SER A 277 3.65 -8.67 -6.76
C SER A 277 2.48 -8.41 -7.71
N GLY A 278 1.53 -7.53 -7.37
CA GLY A 278 0.44 -7.06 -8.23
C GLY A 278 -0.99 -7.19 -7.68
N HIS A 279 -1.21 -7.97 -6.63
CA HIS A 279 -2.57 -8.37 -6.24
C HIS A 279 -3.29 -7.42 -5.27
N CYS A 280 -4.62 -7.52 -5.24
CA CYS A 280 -5.50 -6.86 -4.26
C CYS A 280 -5.00 -7.04 -2.83
N VAL A 281 -4.50 -8.23 -2.47
CA VAL A 281 -3.94 -8.51 -1.13
C VAL A 281 -2.79 -7.55 -0.78
N GLU A 282 -1.99 -7.09 -1.73
CA GLU A 282 -0.84 -6.23 -1.42
C GLU A 282 -1.25 -4.86 -0.90
N CYS A 283 -2.37 -4.34 -1.42
CA CYS A 283 -2.96 -3.07 -0.97
C CYS A 283 -3.99 -3.27 0.16
N HIS A 284 -4.64 -4.44 0.23
CA HIS A 284 -5.76 -4.70 1.15
C HIS A 284 -5.40 -5.54 2.38
N LYS A 285 -4.23 -6.21 2.42
CA LYS A 285 -3.73 -6.92 3.62
C LYS A 285 -3.62 -5.99 4.85
N SER A 286 -3.53 -4.70 4.57
CA SER A 286 -3.19 -3.62 5.50
C SER A 286 -4.32 -2.71 5.94
N GLY A 287 -5.45 -2.73 5.23
CA GLY A 287 -6.44 -1.67 5.34
C GLY A 287 -7.83 -2.16 5.60
N GLY A 288 -8.68 -1.27 6.12
CA GLY A 288 -10.11 -1.46 6.02
C GLY A 288 -10.49 -1.76 4.56
N PRO A 289 -11.50 -2.60 4.33
CA PRO A 289 -11.91 -2.93 2.98
C PRO A 289 -12.37 -1.66 2.25
N LEU A 290 -12.10 -1.58 0.95
CA LEU A 290 -12.60 -0.46 0.14
C LEU A 290 -14.06 -0.72 -0.23
N GLY A 291 -14.86 0.34 -0.23
CA GLY A 291 -16.20 0.30 -0.80
C GLY A 291 -16.15 -0.05 -2.29
N LEU A 292 -17.16 -0.78 -2.73
CA LEU A 292 -17.45 -1.06 -4.12
C LEU A 292 -17.82 0.25 -4.84
N ARG A 293 -17.12 0.54 -5.94
CA ARG A 293 -17.36 1.72 -6.77
C ARG A 293 -17.72 1.28 -8.19
N PRO A 294 -19.01 1.14 -8.50
CA PRO A 294 -19.43 0.90 -9.86
C PRO A 294 -19.18 2.14 -10.72
N ILE A 295 -18.99 1.92 -12.02
CA ILE A 295 -19.05 2.97 -13.03
C ILE A 295 -20.41 2.94 -13.72
N GLU A 296 -20.72 4.01 -14.44
CA GLU A 296 -21.92 4.06 -15.25
C GLU A 296 -21.89 2.91 -16.27
N PRO A 297 -22.94 2.09 -16.32
CA PRO A 297 -22.93 0.89 -17.14
C PRO A 297 -23.03 1.24 -18.62
N THR A 298 -22.11 0.71 -19.42
CA THR A 298 -22.22 0.86 -20.88
C THR A 298 -23.48 0.16 -21.43
N ASP A 299 -23.92 0.52 -22.65
CA ASP A 299 -25.06 -0.10 -23.35
C ASP A 299 -24.99 -1.64 -23.39
N ALA A 300 -23.77 -2.18 -23.40
CA ALA A 300 -23.52 -3.61 -23.34
C ALA A 300 -24.07 -4.25 -22.07
N TYR A 301 -23.96 -3.56 -20.94
CA TYR A 301 -24.36 -4.05 -19.63
C TYR A 301 -25.82 -3.75 -19.32
N GLN A 302 -26.41 -2.68 -19.87
CA GLN A 302 -27.82 -2.34 -19.63
C GLN A 302 -28.78 -3.51 -19.90
N LYS A 303 -28.51 -4.31 -20.95
CA LYS A 303 -29.27 -5.54 -21.25
C LYS A 303 -29.19 -6.60 -20.14
N ILE A 304 -28.05 -6.69 -19.47
CA ILE A 304 -27.81 -7.65 -18.38
C ILE A 304 -28.44 -7.15 -17.10
N TYR A 305 -28.36 -5.84 -16.84
CA TYR A 305 -29.10 -5.21 -15.74
C TYR A 305 -30.59 -5.51 -15.84
N ALA A 306 -31.19 -5.38 -17.03
CA ALA A 306 -32.59 -5.72 -17.26
C ALA A 306 -32.92 -7.20 -16.92
N ALA A 307 -32.00 -8.14 -17.15
CA ALA A 307 -32.17 -9.54 -16.77
C ALA A 307 -31.95 -9.82 -15.27
N TRP A 308 -31.17 -8.96 -14.60
CA TRP A 308 -30.88 -9.03 -13.18
C TRP A 308 -32.06 -8.53 -12.32
N GLY A 309 -32.56 -7.34 -12.61
CA GLY A 309 -33.58 -6.64 -11.81
C GLY A 309 -33.58 -5.13 -12.05
N SER A 310 -34.26 -4.36 -11.21
CA SER A 310 -34.31 -2.90 -11.37
C SER A 310 -32.99 -2.23 -10.92
N GLN A 311 -32.53 -1.21 -11.64
CA GLN A 311 -31.31 -0.46 -11.29
C GLN A 311 -31.43 0.29 -9.95
N LYS A 312 -32.65 0.65 -9.54
CA LYS A 312 -32.94 1.29 -8.24
C LYS A 312 -32.60 0.36 -7.07
N ASP A 313 -32.92 -0.93 -7.21
CA ASP A 313 -32.61 -1.93 -6.19
C ASP A 313 -31.09 -2.18 -6.08
N ALA A 314 -30.36 -2.03 -7.20
CA ALA A 314 -28.88 -2.08 -7.21
C ALA A 314 -28.26 -0.96 -6.38
N GLY A 315 -28.76 0.27 -6.49
CA GLY A 315 -28.22 1.42 -5.75
C GLY A 315 -28.36 1.25 -4.24
N ALA A 316 -29.56 0.91 -3.78
CA ALA A 316 -29.83 0.69 -2.36
C ALA A 316 -29.04 -0.50 -1.79
N LEU A 317 -28.96 -1.61 -2.53
CA LEU A 317 -28.17 -2.77 -2.13
C LEU A 317 -26.68 -2.44 -2.06
N LEU A 318 -26.15 -1.70 -3.04
CA LEU A 318 -24.77 -1.26 -3.05
C LEU A 318 -24.45 -0.35 -1.86
N GLU A 319 -25.32 0.60 -1.54
CA GLU A 319 -25.15 1.49 -0.39
C GLU A 319 -25.14 0.71 0.92
N LYS A 320 -26.07 -0.23 1.10
CA LYS A 320 -26.12 -1.15 2.24
C LYS A 320 -24.80 -1.94 2.36
N ILE A 321 -24.36 -2.58 1.29
CA ILE A 321 -23.13 -3.39 1.27
C ILE A 321 -21.91 -2.52 1.55
N ASN A 322 -21.80 -1.33 0.95
CA ASN A 322 -20.70 -0.41 1.22
C ASN A 322 -20.69 0.06 2.66
N LYS A 323 -21.86 0.34 3.24
CA LYS A 323 -21.98 0.68 4.66
C LYS A 323 -21.49 -0.46 5.55
N GLU A 324 -21.87 -1.71 5.25
CA GLU A 324 -21.42 -2.90 5.98
C GLU A 324 -19.90 -3.09 5.84
N ILE A 325 -19.38 -3.08 4.61
CA ILE A 325 -17.95 -3.19 4.30
C ILE A 325 -17.14 -2.12 5.05
N LEU A 326 -17.56 -0.86 4.98
CA LEU A 326 -16.86 0.27 5.61
C LEU A 326 -17.10 0.36 7.13
N SER A 327 -18.08 -0.37 7.67
CA SER A 327 -18.36 -0.39 9.11
C SER A 327 -17.35 -1.21 9.90
N VAL A 328 -16.77 -2.24 9.26
CA VAL A 328 -15.69 -2.99 9.88
C VAL A 328 -14.38 -2.22 9.69
N GLY A 329 -13.73 -1.89 10.80
CA GLY A 329 -12.45 -1.19 10.81
C GLY A 329 -11.33 -1.99 10.14
N MET A 330 -10.09 -1.52 10.30
CA MET A 330 -8.94 -2.19 9.69
C MET A 330 -8.90 -3.69 10.00
N VAL A 331 -8.61 -4.47 8.95
CA VAL A 331 -8.56 -5.95 8.88
C VAL A 331 -7.83 -6.58 10.06
N TYR A 332 -6.92 -5.87 10.73
CA TYR A 332 -6.24 -6.36 11.92
C TYR A 332 -5.74 -5.23 12.83
N SER A 333 -6.50 -4.89 13.88
CA SER A 333 -5.94 -4.13 15.02
C SER A 333 -4.89 -4.94 15.80
N LYS A 334 -4.89 -6.29 15.66
CA LYS A 334 -3.96 -7.20 16.36
C LYS A 334 -2.54 -7.25 15.78
N PHE A 335 -2.34 -6.80 14.56
CA PHE A 335 -1.03 -6.74 13.95
C PHE A 335 -0.59 -5.29 13.93
N ASP A 336 0.69 -5.04 14.23
CA ASP A 336 1.27 -3.70 14.17
C ASP A 336 0.97 -3.08 12.80
N ALA A 337 -0.02 -2.17 12.80
CA ALA A 337 -0.49 -1.40 11.65
C ALA A 337 0.50 -0.29 11.31
N THR A 338 1.79 -0.49 11.60
CA THR A 338 2.87 0.29 11.05
C THR A 338 3.26 -0.31 9.70
N PRO A 339 3.18 0.44 8.59
CA PRO A 339 3.59 -0.09 7.30
C PRO A 339 5.06 -0.47 7.38
N ARG A 340 5.37 -1.75 7.11
CA ARG A 340 6.76 -2.27 7.05
C ARG A 340 7.62 -1.48 6.05
N GLN A 341 6.94 -0.73 5.17
CA GLN A 341 7.50 0.06 4.09
C GLN A 341 7.50 1.58 4.35
N GLY A 342 7.45 2.04 5.59
CA GLY A 342 7.61 3.46 5.95
C GLY A 342 6.28 4.19 6.19
N ALA A 343 6.33 5.50 6.46
CA ALA A 343 5.14 6.28 6.72
C ALA A 343 4.23 6.32 5.49
N GLY A 344 3.01 5.79 5.62
CA GLY A 344 2.01 5.94 4.58
C GLY A 344 1.38 7.33 4.61
N LEU A 345 0.69 7.74 3.54
CA LEU A 345 -0.02 9.02 3.50
C LEU A 345 -1.43 8.86 4.09
N GLY A 346 -1.84 9.86 4.89
CA GLY A 346 -3.25 10.13 5.20
C GLY A 346 -3.68 10.19 6.67
N ASP A 347 -2.81 9.93 7.65
CA ASP A 347 -3.09 10.13 9.10
C ASP A 347 -2.97 11.58 9.58
N GLY A 348 -3.26 12.55 8.72
CA GLY A 348 -2.94 13.95 8.99
C GLY A 348 -1.46 14.29 8.73
N SER A 349 -0.69 13.38 8.12
CA SER A 349 0.45 13.79 7.29
C SER A 349 -0.08 14.78 6.25
N ALA A 350 0.00 16.08 6.50
CA ALA A 350 -0.33 17.07 5.50
C ALA A 350 0.53 16.73 4.28
N ALA A 351 -0.14 16.40 3.18
CA ALA A 351 0.57 16.30 1.91
C ALA A 351 1.28 17.65 1.72
N ARG A 352 2.44 17.67 1.07
CA ARG A 352 2.96 18.93 0.54
C ARG A 352 1.96 19.41 -0.48
N LEU A 353 1.27 20.47 -0.11
CA LEU A 353 0.30 21.16 -0.94
C LEU A 353 0.81 22.56 -1.32
N ASP A 354 2.05 22.88 -0.96
CA ASP A 354 2.66 24.16 -1.34
C ASP A 354 2.88 24.23 -2.87
N GLU A 355 2.77 25.44 -3.40
CA GLU A 355 2.92 25.72 -4.83
C GLU A 355 4.27 25.25 -5.36
N GLU A 356 5.36 25.47 -4.61
CA GLU A 356 6.71 25.03 -4.99
C GLU A 356 6.77 23.51 -5.21
N PHE A 357 6.11 22.72 -4.36
CA PHE A 357 6.04 21.29 -4.53
C PHE A 357 5.31 20.89 -5.82
N PHE A 358 4.11 21.45 -6.08
CA PHE A 358 3.36 21.16 -7.30
C PHE A 358 4.09 21.61 -8.55
N GLU A 359 4.73 22.78 -8.52
CA GLU A 359 5.60 23.26 -9.58
C GLU A 359 6.70 22.26 -9.91
N ASN A 360 7.34 21.70 -8.88
CA ASN A 360 8.43 20.76 -9.06
C ASN A 360 7.97 19.37 -9.54
N CYS A 361 6.83 18.85 -9.06
CA CYS A 361 6.36 17.50 -9.43
C CYS A 361 5.45 17.47 -10.65
N ALA A 362 4.49 18.40 -10.75
CA ALA A 362 3.47 18.41 -11.79
C ALA A 362 4.02 19.01 -13.10
N ARG A 363 4.73 20.15 -13.06
CA ARG A 363 5.15 20.85 -14.29
C ARG A 363 6.01 19.98 -15.22
N PRO A 364 7.00 19.21 -14.75
CA PRO A 364 7.77 18.33 -15.64
C PRO A 364 6.92 17.20 -16.23
N ALA A 365 6.02 16.61 -15.42
CA ALA A 365 5.15 15.53 -15.81
C ALA A 365 4.16 15.97 -16.90
N ILE A 366 3.54 17.13 -16.69
CA ILE A 366 2.73 17.87 -17.66
C ILE A 366 3.59 18.10 -18.90
N THR A 367 4.66 18.90 -18.84
CA THR A 367 5.50 19.22 -20.02
C THR A 367 5.92 17.99 -20.85
N LYS A 368 6.22 16.85 -20.20
CA LYS A 368 6.55 15.58 -20.88
C LYS A 368 5.35 14.91 -21.53
N ALA A 369 4.23 14.77 -20.82
CA ALA A 369 2.98 14.21 -21.34
C ALA A 369 2.50 14.99 -22.59
N TRP A 370 2.71 16.30 -22.55
CA TRP A 370 2.34 17.27 -23.55
C TRP A 370 3.15 17.22 -24.85
N ARG A 371 4.42 16.80 -24.81
CA ARG A 371 5.21 16.54 -26.03
C ARG A 371 4.56 15.52 -26.97
N ARG A 372 3.56 14.77 -26.49
CA ARG A 372 2.78 13.81 -27.27
C ARG A 372 1.52 14.41 -27.91
N SER A 373 1.06 15.60 -27.50
CA SER A 373 -0.11 16.29 -28.10
C SER A 373 -0.05 17.83 -27.95
N PRO A 374 0.58 18.56 -28.89
CA PRO A 374 0.81 20.00 -28.78
C PRO A 374 -0.43 20.92 -28.91
N ARG A 375 -1.55 20.42 -29.44
CA ARG A 375 -2.74 21.25 -29.73
C ARG A 375 -3.53 21.64 -28.48
N GLU A 376 -3.48 20.82 -27.43
CA GLU A 376 -4.22 21.05 -26.19
C GLU A 376 -3.62 22.23 -25.35
N LEU A 377 -2.41 22.69 -25.68
CA LEU A 377 -1.52 23.46 -24.76
C LEU A 377 -1.96 24.90 -24.61
N ARG A 378 -2.63 25.42 -25.64
CA ARG A 378 -3.14 26.80 -25.65
C ARG A 378 -4.37 26.97 -24.76
N LYS A 379 -4.96 25.87 -24.29
CA LYS A 379 -6.15 25.87 -23.45
C LYS A 379 -5.88 25.39 -22.03
N PHE A 380 -4.63 25.03 -21.73
CA PHE A 380 -4.32 24.46 -20.42
C PHE A 380 -4.20 25.56 -19.37
N ASP A 381 -5.14 25.53 -18.44
CA ASP A 381 -5.16 26.40 -17.27
C ASP A 381 -4.36 25.73 -16.14
N PHE A 382 -3.14 26.22 -15.91
CA PHE A 382 -2.26 25.72 -14.86
C PHE A 382 -2.82 25.95 -13.46
N GLU A 383 -3.47 27.09 -13.24
CA GLU A 383 -4.01 27.46 -11.93
C GLU A 383 -5.20 26.54 -11.57
N ALA A 384 -6.14 26.38 -12.50
CA ALA A 384 -7.27 25.47 -12.32
C ALA A 384 -6.80 24.01 -12.18
N THR A 385 -5.76 23.61 -12.91
CA THR A 385 -5.18 22.27 -12.77
C THR A 385 -4.56 22.06 -11.40
N PHE A 386 -3.78 23.03 -10.90
CA PHE A 386 -3.16 22.92 -9.59
C PHE A 386 -4.19 22.84 -8.48
N GLY A 387 -5.27 23.64 -8.52
CA GLY A 387 -6.37 23.51 -7.58
C GLY A 387 -7.02 22.12 -7.58
N ARG A 388 -7.20 21.50 -8.76
CA ARG A 388 -7.69 20.11 -8.87
C ARG A 388 -6.71 19.09 -8.30
N LEU A 389 -5.41 19.24 -8.59
CA LEU A 389 -4.35 18.36 -8.08
C LEU A 389 -4.20 18.47 -6.56
N GLU A 390 -4.29 19.68 -6.01
CA GLU A 390 -4.26 19.95 -4.58
C GLU A 390 -5.39 19.22 -3.86
N GLY A 391 -6.63 19.40 -4.34
CA GLY A 391 -7.77 18.66 -3.83
C GLY A 391 -7.56 17.15 -3.93
N ALA A 392 -7.03 16.68 -5.06
CA ALA A 392 -6.81 15.26 -5.31
C ALA A 392 -5.70 14.63 -4.44
N MET A 393 -4.75 15.44 -3.96
CA MET A 393 -3.67 15.02 -3.04
C MET A 393 -4.16 14.85 -1.59
N ASN A 394 -5.44 15.11 -1.29
CA ASN A 394 -6.02 14.88 0.03
C ASN A 394 -6.24 13.38 0.34
N CYS A 395 -5.13 12.71 0.67
CA CYS A 395 -5.11 11.27 0.96
C CYS A 395 -5.97 10.90 2.18
N MET A 396 -6.08 11.79 3.18
CA MET A 396 -6.80 11.53 4.43
C MET A 396 -8.29 11.20 4.22
N SER A 397 -8.89 11.76 3.17
CA SER A 397 -10.28 11.45 2.80
C SER A 397 -10.54 9.96 2.57
N CYS A 398 -9.51 9.21 2.16
CA CYS A 398 -9.56 7.78 1.84
C CYS A 398 -8.60 6.92 2.68
N HIS A 399 -7.60 7.52 3.33
CA HIS A 399 -6.46 6.85 3.95
C HIS A 399 -6.14 7.36 5.37
N ASP A 400 -7.15 7.45 6.23
CA ASP A 400 -7.03 8.13 7.54
C ASP A 400 -6.16 7.43 8.60
N GLY A 401 -5.68 6.21 8.35
CA GLY A 401 -4.89 5.41 9.29
C GLY A 401 -5.66 4.93 10.54
N LYS A 402 -6.96 5.24 10.64
CA LYS A 402 -7.82 4.93 11.79
C LYS A 402 -8.89 3.93 11.42
N THR A 403 -9.75 4.30 10.47
CA THR A 403 -10.81 3.44 9.92
C THR A 403 -10.34 2.74 8.66
N ARG A 404 -9.43 3.39 7.91
CA ARG A 404 -8.89 2.95 6.62
C ARG A 404 -7.38 2.92 6.69
N SER A 405 -6.74 2.07 5.89
CA SER A 405 -5.27 2.04 5.86
C SER A 405 -4.72 3.37 5.39
N LEU A 406 -3.58 3.76 5.95
CA LEU A 406 -2.67 4.68 5.29
C LEU A 406 -2.40 4.21 3.85
N LEU A 407 -2.26 5.15 2.91
CA LEU A 407 -1.74 4.82 1.59
C LEU A 407 -0.27 4.44 1.82
N SER A 408 0.03 3.14 1.80
CA SER A 408 1.40 2.69 1.98
C SER A 408 2.21 3.03 0.74
N PRO A 409 3.53 3.29 0.84
CA PRO A 409 4.37 3.58 -0.32
C PRO A 409 4.20 2.45 -1.35
N PRO A 410 3.53 2.71 -2.48
CA PRO A 410 3.12 1.64 -3.37
C PRO A 410 4.30 1.19 -4.22
N PHE A 411 4.15 0.11 -4.96
CA PHE A 411 5.03 -0.07 -6.12
C PHE A 411 4.68 0.95 -7.19
N ASP A 412 5.70 1.52 -7.85
CA ASP A 412 5.53 2.47 -8.95
C ASP A 412 4.45 2.05 -9.94
N ARG A 413 4.40 0.75 -10.29
CA ARG A 413 3.39 0.22 -11.23
C ARG A 413 1.97 0.21 -10.68
N ALA A 414 1.80 -0.10 -9.40
CA ALA A 414 0.47 -0.14 -8.80
C ALA A 414 -0.10 1.28 -8.73
N LEU A 415 0.67 2.24 -8.22
CA LEU A 415 0.24 3.63 -8.18
C LEU A 415 -0.02 4.19 -9.58
N ASP A 416 0.86 3.90 -10.53
CA ASP A 416 0.67 4.29 -11.92
C ASP A 416 -0.65 3.75 -12.48
N PHE A 417 -0.92 2.46 -12.29
CA PHE A 417 -2.18 1.84 -12.73
C PHE A 417 -3.42 2.51 -12.10
N PHE A 418 -3.41 2.74 -10.78
CA PHE A 418 -4.56 3.31 -10.08
C PHE A 418 -4.77 4.79 -10.37
N VAL A 419 -3.70 5.58 -10.34
CA VAL A 419 -3.77 7.04 -10.50
C VAL A 419 -3.94 7.40 -11.96
N THR A 420 -3.03 6.95 -12.84
CA THR A 420 -3.11 7.26 -14.28
C THR A 420 -4.32 6.61 -14.96
N GLY A 421 -4.79 5.48 -14.42
CA GLY A 421 -6.05 4.85 -14.81
C GLY A 421 -7.31 5.64 -14.43
N GLY A 422 -7.18 6.66 -13.56
CA GLY A 422 -8.32 7.46 -13.08
C GLY A 422 -9.15 6.78 -12.00
N HIS A 423 -8.57 5.82 -11.29
CA HIS A 423 -9.23 5.12 -10.18
C HIS A 423 -8.95 5.82 -8.84
N MET A 424 -7.92 6.67 -8.78
CA MET A 424 -7.52 7.42 -7.59
C MET A 424 -7.18 8.89 -7.90
N PRO A 425 -7.55 9.82 -7.00
CA PRO A 425 -8.52 9.63 -5.92
C PRO A 425 -9.93 9.51 -6.49
N PRO A 426 -10.82 8.78 -5.82
CA PRO A 426 -12.15 8.59 -6.34
C PRO A 426 -13.04 9.83 -6.13
N GLY A 427 -13.92 10.12 -7.09
CA GLY A 427 -14.76 11.32 -7.09
C GLY A 427 -14.10 12.56 -7.71
N TYR A 428 -12.85 12.45 -8.15
CA TYR A 428 -12.17 13.49 -8.91
C TYR A 428 -12.16 13.12 -10.39
N ASP A 429 -12.73 14.00 -11.22
CA ASP A 429 -12.64 13.88 -12.68
C ASP A 429 -11.40 14.61 -13.18
N LEU A 430 -10.27 13.91 -13.12
CA LEU A 430 -8.98 14.41 -13.61
C LEU A 430 -8.79 14.01 -15.07
N GLU A 431 -8.26 14.91 -15.89
CA GLU A 431 -7.80 14.59 -17.25
C GLU A 431 -6.57 13.69 -17.20
N TRP A 432 -6.26 12.99 -18.31
CA TRP A 432 -5.11 12.07 -18.36
C TRP A 432 -3.78 12.74 -17.96
N VAL A 433 -3.55 13.97 -18.42
CA VAL A 433 -2.35 14.77 -18.06
C VAL A 433 -2.29 15.01 -16.55
N GLU A 434 -3.42 15.37 -15.95
CA GLU A 434 -3.52 15.66 -14.53
C GLU A 434 -3.32 14.39 -13.71
N ARG A 435 -3.84 13.26 -14.15
CA ARG A 435 -3.57 11.96 -13.51
C ARG A 435 -2.09 11.60 -13.55
N VAL A 436 -1.40 11.86 -14.67
CA VAL A 436 0.06 11.68 -14.77
C VAL A 436 0.78 12.62 -13.80
N ALA A 437 0.36 13.88 -13.71
CA ALA A 437 0.92 14.85 -12.78
C ALA A 437 0.70 14.43 -11.31
N LEU A 438 -0.52 14.04 -10.95
CA LEU A 438 -0.88 13.53 -9.64
C LEU A 438 -0.04 12.32 -9.25
N ASN A 439 0.16 11.37 -10.18
CA ASN A 439 0.99 10.19 -9.95
C ASN A 439 2.44 10.58 -9.66
N GLU A 440 3.00 11.54 -10.39
CA GLU A 440 4.34 12.07 -10.17
C GLU A 440 4.44 12.88 -8.86
N CYS A 441 3.39 13.58 -8.45
CA CYS A 441 3.33 14.26 -7.16
C CYS A 441 3.20 13.29 -6.00
N LEU A 442 2.33 12.29 -6.06
CA LEU A 442 2.27 11.20 -5.07
C LEU A 442 3.62 10.48 -4.98
N LYS A 443 4.30 10.27 -6.10
CA LYS A 443 5.67 9.76 -6.12
C LYS A 443 6.66 10.69 -5.44
N GLY A 444 6.66 11.96 -5.81
CA GLY A 444 7.49 13.00 -5.19
C GLY A 444 7.24 13.11 -3.70
N GLU A 445 6.04 12.77 -3.26
CA GLU A 445 5.66 12.75 -1.86
C GLU A 445 6.24 11.56 -1.10
N TYR A 446 6.07 10.34 -1.64
CA TYR A 446 6.63 9.12 -1.06
C TYR A 446 8.14 9.03 -1.12
N TRP A 447 8.75 9.57 -2.17
CA TRP A 447 10.14 9.26 -2.48
C TRP A 447 11.03 10.51 -2.64
N GLY A 448 10.44 11.70 -2.59
CA GLY A 448 11.11 12.95 -2.91
C GLY A 448 11.22 13.16 -4.41
N TYR A 449 11.04 14.41 -4.87
CA TYR A 449 11.34 14.78 -6.26
C TYR A 449 12.80 15.24 -6.32
N LEU A 450 13.63 14.50 -7.07
CA LEU A 450 14.99 14.93 -7.40
C LEU A 450 15.15 14.83 -8.91
N ASN A 451 14.86 15.93 -9.62
CA ASN A 451 15.34 16.29 -10.96
C ASN A 451 15.90 15.14 -11.81
N GLY A 452 15.08 14.13 -12.12
CA GLY A 452 15.44 13.02 -13.02
C GLY A 452 16.47 12.01 -12.52
N HIS A 453 16.87 12.02 -11.24
CA HIS A 453 17.84 11.06 -10.68
C HIS A 453 17.19 10.11 -9.66
N LYS A 454 17.57 8.83 -9.73
CA LYS A 454 17.01 7.67 -9.00
C LYS A 454 17.33 7.63 -7.49
N ASP A 455 17.74 8.76 -6.91
CA ASP A 455 18.20 8.81 -5.53
C ASP A 455 17.06 9.35 -4.66
N TYR A 456 16.29 8.44 -4.06
CA TYR A 456 15.06 8.77 -3.36
C TYR A 456 15.32 9.16 -1.89
N VAL A 457 14.89 10.36 -1.49
CA VAL A 457 14.69 10.70 -0.08
C VAL A 457 13.21 11.04 0.12
N PRO A 458 12.43 10.13 0.74
CA PRO A 458 11.00 10.34 0.96
C PRO A 458 10.66 11.66 1.67
N GLY A 459 9.78 12.45 1.06
CA GLY A 459 9.22 13.66 1.67
C GLY A 459 8.32 13.35 2.86
N SER A 460 7.48 12.31 2.73
CA SER A 460 6.60 11.82 3.81
C SER A 460 7.38 11.32 5.02
N LEU A 461 8.55 10.74 4.81
CA LEU A 461 9.42 10.24 5.88
C LEU A 461 10.18 11.36 6.59
N PHE A 462 10.68 12.35 5.86
CA PHE A 462 11.24 13.56 6.49
C PHE A 462 10.18 14.18 7.39
N ARG A 463 8.94 14.30 6.90
CA ARG A 463 7.83 14.78 7.73
C ARG A 463 7.54 13.84 8.90
N HIS A 464 7.48 12.52 8.72
CA HIS A 464 7.26 11.57 9.82
C HIS A 464 8.36 11.64 10.90
N LEU A 465 9.62 11.74 10.47
CA LEU A 465 10.77 11.95 11.35
C LEU A 465 10.73 13.31 12.07
N MET A 466 9.85 14.22 11.68
CA MET A 466 9.78 15.58 12.22
C MET A 466 8.41 15.89 12.87
N SER A 467 7.35 15.16 12.51
CA SER A 467 5.96 15.38 12.92
C SER A 467 5.61 14.71 14.23
N VAL A 468 6.34 13.65 14.63
CA VAL A 468 6.17 13.04 15.94
C VAL A 468 6.97 13.85 16.96
N PRO A 469 6.31 14.67 17.79
CA PRO A 469 7.01 15.44 18.81
C PRO A 469 7.73 14.48 19.74
N CYS A 470 9.03 14.72 19.95
CA CYS A 470 9.72 14.15 21.09
C CYS A 470 9.18 14.90 22.31
N VAL A 471 8.06 14.45 22.87
CA VAL A 471 7.43 15.11 24.02
C VAL A 471 8.41 14.99 25.17
N SER A 472 8.96 16.12 25.63
CA SER A 472 9.97 16.09 26.70
C SER A 472 9.35 15.73 28.04
N GLU A 473 8.08 15.97 28.26
CA GLU A 473 7.45 15.76 29.58
C GLU A 473 5.96 15.42 29.36
N VAL A 474 5.53 14.25 29.83
CA VAL A 474 4.18 14.16 30.38
C VAL A 474 4.30 14.95 31.68
N ALA A 475 3.72 16.14 31.73
CA ALA A 475 3.60 16.85 32.99
C ALA A 475 2.89 15.90 33.98
N PRO A 476 3.41 15.75 35.21
CA PRO A 476 2.97 14.71 36.16
C PRO A 476 1.46 14.73 36.45
#